data_AF-A0A545AZL2-F1
#
_entry.id   AF-A0A545AZL2-F1
#
_cell.length_a   1.000
_cell.length_b   1.000
_cell.length_c   1.000
_cell.angle_alpha   90.00
_cell.angle_beta   90.00
_cell.angle_gamma   90.00
#
_symmetry.space_group_name_H-M   'P 1'
#
loop_
_entity.id
_entity.type
_entity.pdbx_description
1 polymer ?
#
loop_
_entity_poly.entity_id
_entity_poly.type
_entity_poly.pdbx_seq_one_letter_code
_entity_poly.pdbx_strand_id
1 'polypeptide(L)'
;MCNPRRVRVRASRTIEDAWEQQVRRQVVRRGTATGEARVRESLDATLGGPTLAALAGVLGRIPGWEQDGDSFRHAVEGGYVAYHPQTREMEIVAQASADVQVTGDASEVVRGTVSETAEVEGVGTYYDDGWGGRRESDARRDAELDAERGLAARARELLDEARRQADLAEGARVEAEAGERADAALAEAARTRAEALSRAAEARLEAVGVQARSVFHRALAEAYRDAILAYARARRAEGLRLTEAGGVIEIEFEMPA
;
A
#
# COMPACT_ATOMS: atom_id res chain seq x y z
N MET A 1 -62.92 -39.44 -8.44
CA MET A 1 -61.87 -38.39 -8.47
C MET A 1 -61.53 -38.16 -9.94
N CYS A 2 -61.87 -36.99 -10.49
CA CYS A 2 -61.45 -36.63 -11.84
C CYS A 2 -60.00 -36.15 -11.83
N ASN A 3 -59.18 -36.63 -12.76
CA ASN A 3 -57.81 -36.18 -12.93
C ASN A 3 -57.79 -34.79 -13.59
N PRO A 4 -56.95 -33.85 -13.10
CA PRO A 4 -56.80 -32.55 -13.72
C PRO A 4 -56.21 -32.68 -15.14
N ARG A 5 -56.82 -31.99 -16.10
CA ARG A 5 -56.32 -31.85 -17.48
C ARG A 5 -55.58 -30.53 -17.63
N ARG A 6 -54.61 -30.48 -18.55
CA ARG A 6 -53.77 -29.30 -18.78
C ARG A 6 -53.98 -28.75 -20.18
N VAL A 7 -54.03 -27.43 -20.27
CA VAL A 7 -53.92 -26.67 -21.52
C VAL A 7 -52.55 -26.01 -21.54
N ARG A 8 -51.85 -26.12 -22.67
CA ARG A 8 -50.54 -25.51 -22.90
C ARG A 8 -50.66 -24.52 -24.04
N VAL A 9 -50.15 -23.31 -23.83
CA VAL A 9 -50.09 -22.27 -24.85
C VAL A 9 -48.64 -21.89 -25.04
N ARG A 10 -48.14 -22.02 -26.26
CA ARG A 10 -46.81 -21.54 -26.63
C ARG A 10 -46.94 -20.13 -27.17
N ALA A 11 -46.18 -19.20 -26.63
CA ALA A 11 -46.11 -17.83 -27.11
C ALA A 11 -44.67 -17.50 -27.49
N SER A 12 -44.51 -16.79 -28.61
CA SER A 12 -43.22 -16.27 -29.05
C SER A 12 -43.34 -14.79 -29.40
N ARG A 13 -42.27 -14.04 -29.12
CA ARG A 13 -42.18 -12.61 -29.43
C ARG A 13 -40.75 -12.24 -29.76
N THR A 14 -40.55 -11.52 -30.86
CA THR A 14 -39.29 -10.82 -31.13
C THR A 14 -39.18 -9.62 -30.21
N ILE A 15 -38.08 -9.55 -29.47
CA ILE A 15 -37.71 -8.44 -28.61
C ILE A 15 -36.65 -7.65 -29.34
N GLU A 16 -36.97 -6.40 -29.66
CA GLU A 16 -36.04 -5.41 -30.19
C GLU A 16 -36.06 -4.22 -29.25
N ASP A 17 -34.96 -4.00 -28.54
CA ASP A 17 -34.85 -2.90 -27.58
C ASP A 17 -33.43 -2.34 -27.55
N ALA A 18 -33.34 -1.04 -27.31
CA ALA A 18 -32.09 -0.32 -27.17
C ALA A 18 -31.91 0.09 -25.70
N TRP A 19 -30.71 -0.08 -25.17
CA TRP A 19 -30.44 0.22 -23.77
C TRP A 19 -29.14 1.01 -23.61
N GLU A 20 -29.08 1.75 -22.51
CA GLU A 20 -27.92 2.51 -22.05
C GLU A 20 -27.67 2.19 -20.57
N GLN A 21 -26.40 2.03 -20.19
CA GLN A 21 -25.98 1.80 -18.81
C GLN A 21 -24.67 2.54 -18.52
N GLN A 22 -24.55 3.12 -17.34
CA GLN A 22 -23.28 3.64 -16.84
C GLN A 22 -22.53 2.54 -16.08
N VAL A 23 -21.31 2.21 -16.53
CA VAL A 23 -20.36 1.38 -15.81
C VAL A 23 -19.48 2.32 -14.98
N ARG A 24 -19.45 2.15 -13.66
CA ARG A 24 -18.61 2.94 -12.74
C ARG A 24 -17.72 2.00 -11.95
N ARG A 25 -16.45 2.38 -11.78
CA ARG A 25 -15.49 1.68 -10.90
C ARG A 25 -14.78 2.69 -10.02
N GLN A 26 -14.44 2.25 -8.82
CA GLN A 26 -13.76 3.04 -7.81
C GLN A 26 -12.62 2.20 -7.26
N VAL A 27 -11.42 2.76 -7.25
CA VAL A 27 -10.21 2.09 -6.78
C VAL A 27 -9.59 2.94 -5.67
N VAL A 28 -9.33 2.32 -4.53
CA VAL A 28 -8.65 2.96 -3.40
C VAL A 28 -7.18 2.60 -3.43
N ARG A 29 -6.32 3.61 -3.27
CA ARG A 29 -4.87 3.44 -3.13
C ARG A 29 -4.40 4.02 -1.81
N ARG A 30 -3.44 3.33 -1.20
CA ARG A 30 -2.80 3.70 0.06
C ARG A 30 -1.31 3.74 -0.16
N GLY A 31 -0.65 4.71 0.46
CA GLY A 31 0.80 4.82 0.50
C GLY A 31 1.24 5.59 1.73
N THR A 32 2.55 5.73 1.87
CA THR A 32 3.15 6.51 2.95
C THR A 32 3.96 7.63 2.32
N ALA A 33 3.69 8.86 2.74
CA ALA A 33 4.54 10.01 2.43
C ALA A 33 5.60 10.14 3.52
N THR A 34 6.82 10.46 3.11
CA THR A 34 7.96 10.69 4.02
C THR A 34 8.60 12.03 3.70
N GLY A 35 8.91 12.80 4.72
CA GLY A 35 9.74 13.99 4.66
C GLY A 35 10.96 13.83 5.54
N GLU A 36 12.09 14.36 5.09
CA GLU A 36 13.37 14.25 5.79
C GLU A 36 14.03 15.62 5.92
N ALA A 37 14.74 15.79 7.03
CA ALA A 37 15.66 16.90 7.24
C ALA A 37 17.01 16.32 7.67
N ARG A 38 18.10 16.87 7.12
CA ARG A 38 19.45 16.33 7.37
C ARG A 38 20.44 17.44 7.71
N VAL A 39 21.40 17.11 8.56
CA VAL A 39 22.60 17.91 8.81
C VAL A 39 23.83 17.04 8.63
N ARG A 40 24.88 17.59 8.02
CA ARG A 40 26.17 16.93 7.84
C ARG A 40 27.27 17.73 8.53
N GLU A 41 28.14 17.01 9.23
CA GLU A 41 29.25 17.57 9.98
C GLU A 41 30.53 16.83 9.59
N SER A 42 31.53 17.57 9.09
CA SER A 42 32.87 17.02 8.86
C SER A 42 33.59 16.82 10.19
N LEU A 43 34.23 15.67 10.34
CA LEU A 43 35.00 15.33 11.53
C LEU A 43 36.51 15.57 11.38
N ASP A 44 36.98 15.97 10.19
CA ASP A 44 38.40 16.17 9.91
C ASP A 44 39.04 17.25 10.78
N ALA A 45 38.28 18.30 11.11
CA ALA A 45 38.77 19.41 11.92
C ALA A 45 38.83 19.08 13.42
N THR A 46 38.10 18.06 13.87
CA THR A 46 37.90 17.75 15.29
C THR A 46 38.59 16.46 15.73
N LEU A 47 38.75 15.49 14.82
CA LEU A 47 39.26 14.16 15.13
C LEU A 47 40.58 13.88 14.42
N GLY A 48 41.50 13.20 15.12
CA GLY A 48 42.75 12.73 14.53
C GLY A 48 42.54 11.54 13.59
N GLY A 49 43.36 11.46 12.53
CA GLY A 49 43.33 10.36 11.56
C GLY A 49 43.31 8.94 12.15
N PRO A 50 44.10 8.62 13.19
CA PRO A 50 44.06 7.31 13.84
C PRO A 50 42.69 6.97 14.46
N THR A 51 42.03 7.94 15.10
CA THR A 51 40.69 7.75 15.69
C THR A 51 39.66 7.50 14.60
N LEU A 52 39.71 8.27 13.51
CA LEU A 52 38.79 8.10 12.38
C LEU A 52 38.96 6.74 11.69
N ALA A 53 40.19 6.23 11.60
CA ALA A 53 40.47 4.89 11.09
C ALA A 53 39.94 3.78 12.02
N ALA A 54 40.09 3.95 13.34
CA ALA A 54 39.55 3.01 14.32
C ALA A 54 38.01 3.01 14.35
N LEU A 55 37.38 4.17 14.12
CA LEU A 55 35.93 4.36 14.23
C LEU A 55 35.14 3.41 13.33
N ALA A 56 35.54 3.18 12.08
CA ALA A 56 34.84 2.23 11.20
C ALA A 56 34.85 0.79 11.77
N GLY A 57 35.99 0.36 12.33
CA GLY A 57 36.12 -0.94 12.98
C GLY A 57 35.33 -1.04 14.29
N VAL A 58 35.09 0.09 14.96
CA VAL A 58 34.25 0.19 16.16
C VAL A 58 32.77 0.10 15.80
N LEU A 59 32.32 0.86 14.80
CA LEU A 59 30.92 0.86 14.37
C LEU A 59 30.50 -0.51 13.83
N GLY A 60 31.39 -1.24 13.16
CA GLY A 60 31.10 -2.59 12.67
C GLY A 60 30.90 -3.67 13.74
N ARG A 61 31.17 -3.36 15.02
CA ARG A 61 31.03 -4.33 16.14
C ARG A 61 30.08 -3.86 17.24
N ILE A 62 29.78 -2.56 17.32
CA ILE A 62 28.87 -2.03 18.35
C ILE A 62 27.42 -2.40 17.99
N PRO A 63 26.64 -2.99 18.93
CA PRO A 63 25.23 -3.29 18.69
C PRO A 63 24.43 -2.04 18.31
N GLY A 64 23.51 -2.19 17.35
CA GLY A 64 22.64 -1.12 16.86
C GLY A 64 23.21 -0.30 15.71
N TRP A 65 24.51 -0.41 15.44
CA TRP A 65 25.12 0.06 14.20
C TRP A 65 25.05 -1.01 13.13
N GLU A 66 24.55 -0.64 11.97
CA GLU A 66 24.42 -1.50 10.80
C GLU A 66 25.24 -0.92 9.65
N GLN A 67 25.88 -1.77 8.88
CA GLN A 67 26.58 -1.34 7.67
C GLN A 67 25.55 -1.16 6.54
N ASP A 68 25.49 0.05 5.99
CA ASP A 68 24.61 0.44 4.88
C ASP A 68 25.49 0.92 3.71
N GLY A 69 25.81 -0.03 2.82
CA GLY A 69 26.80 0.17 1.76
C GLY A 69 28.19 0.49 2.31
N ASP A 70 28.69 1.68 1.97
CA ASP A 70 29.97 2.21 2.44
C ASP A 70 29.85 3.01 3.75
N SER A 71 28.65 3.14 4.31
CA SER A 71 28.37 3.91 5.52
C SER A 71 27.97 3.00 6.69
N PHE A 72 28.00 3.55 7.90
CA PHE A 72 27.46 2.89 9.10
C PHE A 72 26.27 3.70 9.59
N ARG A 73 25.15 3.07 9.87
CA ARG A 73 23.90 3.70 10.29
C ARG A 73 23.44 3.18 11.64
N HIS A 74 22.89 4.06 12.46
CA HIS A 74 22.22 3.71 13.71
C HIS A 74 20.87 4.42 13.79
N ALA A 75 19.80 3.65 13.97
CA ALA A 75 18.45 4.18 14.13
C ALA A 75 18.30 4.88 15.50
N VAL A 76 17.61 6.02 15.52
CA VAL A 76 17.19 6.71 16.75
C VAL A 76 15.71 7.04 16.65
N GLU A 77 15.09 7.47 17.74
CA GLU A 77 13.68 7.83 17.70
C GLU A 77 13.47 9.02 16.76
N GLY A 78 12.61 8.84 15.75
CA GLY A 78 12.31 9.88 14.77
C GLY A 78 13.41 10.13 13.72
N GLY A 79 14.40 9.25 13.58
CA GLY A 79 15.47 9.45 12.60
C GLY A 79 16.60 8.43 12.67
N TYR A 80 17.78 8.83 12.20
CA TYR A 80 18.99 8.04 12.29
C TYR A 80 20.24 8.92 12.24
N VAL A 81 21.36 8.34 12.67
CA VAL A 81 22.70 8.88 12.43
C VAL A 81 23.45 7.95 11.49
N ALA A 82 24.21 8.51 10.57
CA ALA A 82 25.10 7.79 9.69
C ALA A 82 26.51 8.35 9.77
N TYR A 83 27.51 7.47 9.63
CA TYR A 83 28.90 7.85 9.48
C TYR A 83 29.41 7.37 8.13
N HIS A 84 30.06 8.28 7.40
CA HIS A 84 30.61 8.06 6.08
C HIS A 84 32.14 8.01 6.16
N PRO A 85 32.78 6.84 6.23
CA PRO A 85 34.23 6.73 6.45
C PRO A 85 35.09 7.35 5.34
N GLN A 86 34.59 7.33 4.10
CA GLN A 86 35.30 7.88 2.94
C GLN A 86 35.41 9.41 3.01
N THR A 87 34.31 10.08 3.38
CA THR A 87 34.25 11.55 3.51
C THR A 87 34.51 12.04 4.93
N ARG A 88 34.56 11.13 5.90
CA ARG A 88 34.71 11.38 7.34
C ARG A 88 33.64 12.34 7.87
N GLU A 89 32.43 12.19 7.35
CA GLU A 89 31.27 12.99 7.74
C GLU A 89 30.34 12.18 8.64
N MET A 90 29.80 12.85 9.65
CA MET A 90 28.62 12.40 10.37
C MET A 90 27.40 13.07 9.74
N GLU A 91 26.39 12.27 9.43
CA GLU A 91 25.09 12.72 8.92
C GLU A 91 24.01 12.37 9.94
N ILE A 92 23.20 13.35 10.31
CA ILE A 92 22.03 13.14 11.17
C ILE A 92 20.79 13.44 10.35
N VAL A 93 19.85 12.51 10.33
CA VAL A 93 18.61 12.61 9.57
C VAL A 93 17.42 12.48 10.50
N ALA A 94 16.56 13.49 10.52
CA ALA A 94 15.23 13.40 11.09
C ALA A 94 14.23 13.00 10.01
N GLN A 95 13.30 12.12 10.36
CA GLN A 95 12.27 11.61 9.46
C GLN A 95 10.88 11.85 10.04
N ALA A 96 9.95 12.26 9.19
CA ALA A 96 8.53 12.30 9.50
C ALA A 96 7.76 11.57 8.40
N SER A 97 6.82 10.71 8.78
CA SER A 97 5.99 9.96 7.85
C SER A 97 4.51 10.16 8.16
N ALA A 98 3.67 10.03 7.13
CA ALA A 98 2.22 9.98 7.28
C ALA A 98 1.60 9.09 6.19
N ASP A 99 0.56 8.36 6.56
CA ASP A 99 -0.22 7.59 5.60
C ASP A 99 -1.08 8.51 4.76
N VAL A 100 -1.18 8.17 3.47
CA VAL A 100 -1.97 8.87 2.47
C VAL A 100 -2.90 7.85 1.84
N GLN A 101 -4.19 8.20 1.78
CA GLN A 101 -5.20 7.41 1.11
C GLN A 101 -5.92 8.29 0.08
N VAL A 102 -6.05 7.77 -1.12
CA VAL A 102 -6.77 8.43 -2.21
C VAL A 102 -7.71 7.45 -2.91
N THR A 103 -8.66 8.02 -3.63
CA THR A 103 -9.63 7.29 -4.43
C THR A 103 -9.52 7.76 -5.87
N GLY A 104 -9.40 6.83 -6.80
CA GLY A 104 -9.64 7.07 -8.23
C GLY A 104 -11.02 6.57 -8.62
N ASP A 105 -11.75 7.39 -9.35
CA ASP A 105 -13.07 7.08 -9.90
C ASP A 105 -13.00 7.15 -11.43
N ALA A 106 -13.61 6.19 -12.11
CA ALA A 106 -13.83 6.24 -13.55
C ALA A 106 -15.23 5.72 -13.89
N SER A 107 -15.78 6.23 -14.98
CA SER A 107 -17.07 5.78 -15.47
C SER A 107 -17.20 5.92 -16.97
N GLU A 108 -17.93 5.01 -17.59
CA GLU A 108 -18.27 5.02 -19.01
C GLU A 108 -19.76 4.74 -19.21
N VAL A 109 -20.33 5.31 -20.28
CA VAL A 109 -21.67 5.00 -20.73
C VAL A 109 -21.58 3.98 -21.86
N VAL A 110 -22.14 2.78 -21.63
CA VAL A 110 -22.21 1.69 -22.59
C VAL A 110 -23.62 1.61 -23.16
N ARG A 111 -23.71 1.43 -24.47
CA ARG A 111 -24.97 1.32 -25.21
C ARG A 111 -25.01 0.01 -25.96
N GLY A 112 -26.20 -0.57 -26.06
CA GLY A 112 -26.39 -1.81 -26.81
C GLY A 112 -27.81 -1.96 -27.29
N THR A 113 -28.00 -2.98 -28.13
CA THR A 113 -29.30 -3.40 -28.62
C THR A 113 -29.47 -4.89 -28.34
N VAL A 114 -30.69 -5.31 -28.00
CA VAL A 114 -31.07 -6.71 -27.93
C VAL A 114 -32.06 -6.97 -29.06
N SER A 115 -31.78 -7.97 -29.89
CA SER A 115 -32.66 -8.43 -30.96
C SER A 115 -32.74 -9.96 -30.89
N GLU A 116 -33.71 -10.48 -30.14
CA GLU A 116 -33.86 -11.91 -29.87
C GLU A 116 -35.32 -12.34 -29.85
N THR A 117 -35.59 -13.57 -30.27
CA THR A 117 -36.92 -14.17 -30.16
C THR A 117 -37.04 -14.89 -28.83
N ALA A 118 -37.90 -14.40 -27.93
CA ALA A 118 -38.28 -15.10 -26.72
C ALA A 118 -39.41 -16.10 -27.00
N GLU A 119 -39.25 -17.32 -26.52
CA GLU A 119 -40.30 -18.35 -26.53
C GLU A 119 -40.57 -18.82 -25.11
N VAL A 120 -41.85 -18.93 -24.75
CA VAL A 120 -42.29 -19.47 -23.47
C VAL A 120 -43.54 -20.32 -23.64
N GLU A 121 -43.80 -21.18 -22.66
CA GLU A 121 -45.00 -22.00 -22.57
C GLU A 121 -45.75 -21.62 -21.30
N GLY A 122 -47.02 -21.24 -21.44
CA GLY A 122 -47.93 -21.03 -20.32
C GLY A 122 -48.83 -22.24 -20.10
N VAL A 123 -49.16 -22.52 -18.83
CA VAL A 123 -49.90 -23.73 -18.46
C VAL A 123 -51.13 -23.40 -17.62
N GLY A 124 -52.29 -23.88 -18.06
CA GLY A 124 -53.54 -23.81 -17.31
C GLY A 124 -54.11 -25.20 -17.02
N THR A 125 -54.95 -25.31 -15.99
CA THR A 125 -55.47 -26.60 -15.52
C THR A 125 -56.98 -26.57 -15.32
N TYR A 126 -57.71 -27.56 -15.84
CA TYR A 126 -59.16 -27.72 -15.69
C TYR A 126 -59.56 -29.14 -15.27
N TYR A 127 -60.82 -29.33 -14.89
CA TYR A 127 -61.42 -30.65 -14.62
C TYR A 127 -62.62 -30.89 -15.55
N ASP A 128 -62.78 -32.12 -16.05
CA ASP A 128 -63.86 -32.48 -17.00
C ASP A 128 -65.27 -32.26 -16.44
N ASP A 129 -65.43 -32.41 -15.12
CA ASP A 129 -66.69 -32.22 -14.40
C ASP A 129 -66.93 -30.75 -14.00
N GLY A 130 -66.04 -29.83 -14.38
CA GLY A 130 -66.12 -28.42 -14.01
C GLY A 130 -65.96 -28.17 -12.52
N TRP A 131 -65.34 -29.12 -11.79
CA TRP A 131 -65.15 -29.03 -10.35
C TRP A 131 -64.42 -27.74 -9.94
N GLY A 132 -64.97 -27.03 -8.94
CA GLY A 132 -64.45 -25.74 -8.48
C GLY A 132 -64.64 -24.58 -9.47
N GLY A 133 -65.50 -24.74 -10.49
CA GLY A 133 -65.77 -23.70 -11.49
C GLY A 133 -64.67 -23.54 -12.55
N ARG A 134 -63.70 -24.45 -12.62
CA ARG A 134 -62.59 -24.39 -13.57
C ARG A 134 -62.92 -25.12 -14.86
N ARG A 135 -63.27 -24.36 -15.89
CA ARG A 135 -63.56 -24.89 -17.23
C ARG A 135 -62.31 -24.84 -18.11
N GLU A 136 -62.33 -25.59 -19.21
CA GLU A 136 -61.26 -25.56 -20.22
C GLU A 136 -60.99 -24.13 -20.75
N SER A 137 -62.04 -23.31 -20.90
CA SER A 137 -61.91 -21.90 -21.28
C SER A 137 -61.14 -21.06 -20.26
N ASP A 138 -61.34 -21.33 -18.96
CA ASP A 138 -60.59 -20.65 -17.89
C ASP A 138 -59.14 -21.10 -17.89
N ALA A 139 -58.89 -22.41 -18.04
CA ALA A 139 -57.54 -22.95 -18.16
C ALA A 139 -56.80 -22.40 -19.39
N ARG A 140 -57.49 -22.21 -20.52
CA ARG A 140 -56.86 -21.59 -21.70
C ARG A 140 -56.50 -20.13 -21.45
N ARG A 141 -57.40 -19.33 -20.86
CA ARG A 141 -57.12 -17.94 -20.48
C ARG A 141 -55.96 -17.87 -19.48
N ASP A 142 -55.92 -18.75 -18.50
CA ASP A 142 -54.84 -18.82 -17.52
C ASP A 142 -53.50 -19.17 -18.18
N ALA A 143 -53.50 -20.12 -19.13
CA ALA A 143 -52.32 -20.47 -19.92
C ALA A 143 -51.82 -19.30 -20.80
N GLU A 144 -52.73 -18.53 -21.39
CA GLU A 144 -52.40 -17.33 -22.18
C GLU A 144 -51.78 -16.24 -21.29
N LEU A 145 -52.38 -15.95 -20.13
CA LEU A 145 -51.84 -14.98 -19.15
C LEU A 145 -50.48 -15.41 -18.58
N ASP A 146 -50.30 -16.70 -18.32
CA ASP A 146 -49.04 -17.26 -17.85
C ASP A 146 -47.94 -17.12 -18.92
N ALA A 147 -48.26 -17.41 -20.19
CA ALA A 147 -47.35 -17.22 -21.31
C ALA A 147 -46.99 -15.74 -21.50
N GLU A 148 -47.93 -14.81 -21.38
CA GLU A 148 -47.64 -13.36 -21.45
C GLU A 148 -46.69 -12.89 -20.33
N ARG A 149 -46.92 -13.34 -19.09
CA ARG A 149 -46.04 -13.05 -17.96
C ARG A 149 -44.65 -13.66 -18.18
N GLY A 150 -44.59 -14.88 -18.71
CA GLY A 150 -43.35 -15.55 -19.09
C GLY A 150 -42.57 -14.75 -20.14
N LEU A 151 -43.22 -14.25 -21.19
CA LEU A 151 -42.57 -13.43 -22.21
C LEU A 151 -42.00 -12.14 -21.62
N ALA A 152 -42.74 -11.47 -20.75
CA ALA A 152 -42.27 -10.25 -20.09
C ALA A 152 -41.12 -10.51 -19.10
N ALA A 153 -41.09 -11.66 -18.43
CA ALA A 153 -39.97 -12.08 -17.60
C ALA A 153 -38.74 -12.39 -18.47
N ARG A 154 -38.91 -13.18 -19.54
CA ARG A 154 -37.82 -13.54 -20.46
C ARG A 154 -37.21 -12.32 -21.15
N ALA A 155 -38.02 -11.33 -21.52
CA ALA A 155 -37.52 -10.09 -22.10
C ALA A 155 -36.63 -9.30 -21.12
N ARG A 156 -37.00 -9.24 -19.84
CA ARG A 156 -36.19 -8.62 -18.79
C ARG A 156 -34.88 -9.38 -18.57
N GLU A 157 -34.93 -10.70 -18.52
CA GLU A 157 -33.73 -11.53 -18.38
C GLU A 157 -32.73 -11.29 -19.51
N LEU A 158 -33.19 -11.20 -20.76
CA LEU A 158 -32.34 -10.95 -21.92
C LEU A 158 -31.67 -9.56 -21.86
N LEU A 159 -32.42 -8.53 -21.48
CA LEU A 159 -31.88 -7.19 -21.28
C LEU A 159 -30.87 -7.13 -20.12
N ASP A 160 -31.19 -7.78 -19.01
CA ASP A 160 -30.31 -7.82 -17.85
C ASP A 160 -29.03 -8.63 -18.14
N GLU A 161 -29.12 -9.69 -18.95
CA GLU A 161 -27.94 -10.45 -19.39
C GLU A 161 -27.07 -9.61 -20.33
N ALA A 162 -27.66 -8.93 -21.32
CA ALA A 162 -26.92 -8.04 -22.21
C ALA A 162 -26.18 -6.93 -21.43
N ARG A 163 -26.84 -6.35 -20.43
CA ARG A 163 -26.27 -5.36 -19.50
C ARG A 163 -25.13 -5.93 -18.65
N ARG A 164 -25.29 -7.14 -18.11
CA ARG A 164 -24.22 -7.82 -17.36
C ARG A 164 -23.01 -8.11 -18.23
N GLN A 165 -23.21 -8.61 -19.45
CA GLN A 165 -22.11 -8.88 -20.38
C GLN A 165 -21.35 -7.60 -20.74
N ALA A 166 -22.07 -6.50 -20.94
CA ALA A 166 -21.45 -5.19 -21.18
C ALA A 166 -20.68 -4.65 -19.96
N ASP A 167 -21.22 -4.79 -18.75
CA ASP A 167 -20.50 -4.41 -17.52
C ASP A 167 -19.24 -5.26 -17.30
N LEU A 168 -19.25 -6.54 -17.68
CA LEU A 168 -18.07 -7.41 -17.62
C LEU A 168 -17.04 -7.03 -18.68
N ALA A 169 -17.48 -6.74 -19.91
CA ALA A 169 -16.60 -6.39 -21.02
C ALA A 169 -15.87 -5.06 -20.79
N GLU A 170 -16.60 -4.02 -20.37
CA GLU A 170 -16.02 -2.69 -20.13
C GLU A 170 -15.50 -2.51 -18.70
N GLY A 171 -15.99 -3.31 -17.74
CA GLY A 171 -15.66 -3.16 -16.33
C GLY A 171 -14.18 -3.21 -16.04
N ALA A 172 -13.43 -4.11 -16.68
CA ALA A 172 -11.98 -4.20 -16.51
C ALA A 172 -11.25 -2.95 -17.01
N ARG A 173 -11.73 -2.36 -18.12
CA ARG A 173 -11.16 -1.14 -18.69
C ARG A 173 -11.43 0.08 -17.80
N VAL A 174 -12.67 0.23 -17.33
CA VAL A 174 -13.08 1.30 -16.41
C VAL A 174 -12.35 1.16 -15.06
N GLU A 175 -12.13 -0.07 -14.60
CA GLU A 175 -11.36 -0.33 -13.36
C GLU A 175 -9.88 0.03 -13.53
N ALA A 176 -9.25 -0.32 -14.65
CA ALA A 176 -7.88 0.07 -14.95
C ALA A 176 -7.73 1.59 -14.97
N GLU A 177 -8.65 2.31 -15.62
CA GLU A 177 -8.67 3.77 -15.67
C GLU A 177 -8.85 4.40 -14.27
N ALA A 178 -9.75 3.83 -13.44
CA ALA A 178 -9.88 4.25 -12.05
C ALA A 178 -8.59 4.01 -11.25
N GLY A 179 -7.90 2.91 -11.53
CA GLY A 179 -6.59 2.56 -10.96
C GLY A 179 -5.51 3.59 -11.33
N GLU A 180 -5.34 3.91 -12.61
CA GLU A 180 -4.37 4.91 -13.08
C GLU A 180 -4.62 6.29 -12.45
N ARG A 181 -5.89 6.70 -12.36
CA ARG A 181 -6.27 7.95 -11.68
C ARG A 181 -5.93 7.91 -10.19
N ALA A 182 -6.17 6.78 -9.52
CA ALA A 182 -5.82 6.61 -8.11
C ALA A 182 -4.30 6.65 -7.88
N ASP A 183 -3.52 6.03 -8.76
CA ASP A 183 -2.05 6.01 -8.68
C ASP A 183 -1.46 7.41 -8.91
N ALA A 184 -1.96 8.14 -9.91
CA ALA A 184 -1.56 9.53 -10.17
C ALA A 184 -1.93 10.46 -9.00
N ALA A 185 -3.14 10.32 -8.45
CA ALA A 185 -3.59 11.08 -7.30
C ALA A 185 -2.76 10.76 -6.04
N LEU A 186 -2.37 9.50 -5.85
CA LEU A 186 -1.56 9.09 -4.71
C LEU A 186 -0.17 9.71 -4.79
N ALA A 187 0.46 9.67 -5.97
CA ALA A 187 1.77 10.26 -6.19
C ALA A 187 1.76 11.77 -5.93
N GLU A 188 0.73 12.49 -6.39
CA GLU A 188 0.58 13.92 -6.12
C GLU A 188 0.35 14.20 -4.63
N ALA A 189 -0.60 13.51 -4.00
CA ALA A 189 -0.89 13.69 -2.58
C ALA A 189 0.33 13.36 -1.70
N ALA A 190 1.10 12.34 -2.06
CA ALA A 190 2.34 12.00 -1.38
C ALA A 190 3.40 13.10 -1.52
N ARG A 191 3.57 13.69 -2.72
CA ARG A 191 4.48 14.83 -2.93
C ARG A 191 4.08 16.05 -2.11
N THR A 192 2.82 16.47 -2.18
CA THR A 192 2.32 17.62 -1.40
C THR A 192 2.50 17.38 0.11
N ARG A 193 2.25 16.15 0.56
CA ARG A 193 2.40 15.80 1.97
C ARG A 193 3.87 15.74 2.40
N ALA A 194 4.77 15.29 1.53
CA ALA A 194 6.20 15.20 1.80
C ALA A 194 6.80 16.55 2.18
N GLU A 195 6.42 17.64 1.51
CA GLU A 195 6.91 18.99 1.85
C GLU A 195 6.54 19.42 3.27
N ALA A 196 5.30 19.16 3.68
CA ALA A 196 4.86 19.44 5.04
C ALA A 196 5.57 18.55 6.07
N LEU A 197 5.84 17.30 5.72
CA LEU A 197 6.61 16.38 6.55
C LEU A 197 8.08 16.77 6.65
N SER A 198 8.69 17.30 5.59
CA SER A 198 10.07 17.79 5.63
C SER A 198 10.21 18.96 6.60
N ARG A 199 9.28 19.92 6.58
CA ARG A 199 9.24 21.00 7.59
C ARG A 199 9.03 20.47 9.01
N ALA A 200 8.21 19.43 9.18
CA ALA A 200 8.03 18.78 10.47
C ALA A 200 9.30 18.03 10.92
N ALA A 201 10.05 17.44 9.99
CA ALA A 201 11.33 16.80 10.25
C ALA A 201 12.40 17.84 10.63
N GLU A 202 12.45 18.98 9.95
CA GLU A 202 13.34 20.11 10.29
C GLU A 202 13.11 20.58 11.73
N ALA A 203 11.85 20.76 12.13
CA ALA A 203 11.51 21.16 13.50
C ALA A 203 11.92 20.11 14.56
N ARG A 204 12.13 18.85 14.16
CA ARG A 204 12.57 17.76 15.05
C ARG A 204 14.06 17.50 14.98
N LEU A 205 14.77 18.08 14.02
CA LEU A 205 16.17 17.76 13.72
C LEU A 205 17.09 17.98 14.92
N GLU A 206 16.83 19.03 15.72
CA GLU A 206 17.61 19.29 16.93
C GLU A 206 17.43 18.19 17.98
N ALA A 207 16.19 17.79 18.26
CA ALA A 207 15.88 16.75 19.25
C ALA A 207 16.44 15.38 18.83
N VAL A 208 16.28 15.00 17.56
CA VAL A 208 16.91 13.81 16.97
C VAL A 208 18.43 13.93 17.06
N GLY A 209 18.96 15.13 16.80
CA GLY A 209 20.39 15.43 16.85
C GLY A 209 21.03 15.23 18.22
N VAL A 210 20.32 15.50 19.31
CA VAL A 210 20.82 15.24 20.68
C VAL A 210 20.99 13.73 20.89
N GLN A 211 19.99 12.92 20.50
CA GLN A 211 20.06 11.47 20.64
C GLN A 211 21.13 10.86 19.72
N ALA A 212 21.15 11.27 18.46
CA ALA A 212 22.11 10.86 17.44
C ALA A 212 23.56 11.12 17.89
N ARG A 213 23.87 12.34 18.34
CA ARG A 213 25.22 12.68 18.82
C ARG A 213 25.59 11.90 20.07
N SER A 214 24.66 11.65 20.98
CA SER A 214 24.91 10.81 22.17
C SER A 214 25.29 9.37 21.81
N VAL A 215 24.60 8.76 20.84
CA VAL A 215 24.95 7.42 20.32
C VAL A 215 26.32 7.46 19.63
N PHE A 216 26.54 8.45 18.76
CA PHE A 216 27.79 8.59 18.02
C PHE A 216 29.00 8.84 18.94
N HIS A 217 28.87 9.72 19.94
CA HIS A 217 29.94 10.02 20.89
C HIS A 217 30.35 8.80 21.73
N ARG A 218 29.42 7.89 22.04
CA ARG A 218 29.76 6.62 22.69
C ARG A 218 30.65 5.75 21.82
N ALA A 219 30.30 5.59 20.53
CA ALA A 219 31.15 4.88 19.58
C ALA A 219 32.50 5.58 19.38
N LEU A 220 32.50 6.91 19.36
CA LEU A 220 33.72 7.69 19.25
C LEU A 220 34.66 7.52 20.45
N ALA A 221 34.13 7.47 21.68
CA ALA A 221 34.92 7.22 22.87
C ALA A 221 35.63 5.85 22.81
N GLU A 222 34.92 4.81 22.33
CA GLU A 222 35.52 3.50 22.08
C GLU A 222 36.59 3.54 20.98
N ALA A 223 36.38 4.31 19.91
CA ALA A 223 37.37 4.50 18.86
C ALA A 223 38.63 5.21 19.36
N TYR A 224 38.47 6.21 20.23
CA TYR A 224 39.60 6.87 20.90
C TYR A 224 40.39 5.90 21.77
N ARG A 225 39.69 5.09 22.59
CA ARG A 225 40.31 4.05 23.40
C ARG A 225 41.15 3.11 22.51
N ASP A 226 40.56 2.58 21.44
CA ASP A 226 41.25 1.68 20.53
C ASP A 226 42.47 2.33 19.86
N ALA A 227 42.34 3.59 19.42
CA ALA A 227 43.44 4.32 18.79
C ALA A 227 44.61 4.58 19.76
N ILE A 228 44.33 4.94 21.01
CA ILE A 228 45.35 5.14 22.05
C ILE A 228 46.05 3.81 22.39
N LEU A 229 45.28 2.73 22.56
CA LEU A 229 45.84 1.40 22.82
C LEU A 229 46.70 0.91 21.65
N ALA A 230 46.27 1.14 20.41
CA ALA A 230 47.05 0.80 19.23
C ALA A 230 48.36 1.61 19.17
N TYR A 231 48.30 2.90 19.47
CA TYR A 231 49.49 3.76 19.55
C TYR A 231 50.49 3.27 20.61
N ALA A 232 50.03 3.00 21.82
CA ALA A 232 50.86 2.50 22.92
C ALA A 232 51.54 1.17 22.54
N ARG A 233 50.80 0.23 21.97
CA ARG A 233 51.34 -1.06 21.50
C ARG A 233 52.36 -0.90 20.37
N ALA A 234 52.09 -0.04 19.39
CA ALA A 234 53.00 0.22 18.29
C ALA A 234 54.35 0.81 18.76
N ARG A 235 54.33 1.55 19.87
CA ARG A 235 55.50 2.16 20.50
C ARG A 235 56.15 1.28 21.57
N ARG A 236 55.67 0.04 21.75
CA ARG A 236 56.14 -0.90 22.80
C ARG A 236 56.08 -0.27 24.20
N ALA A 237 55.02 0.50 24.47
CA ALA A 237 54.79 1.06 25.78
C ALA A 237 54.67 -0.05 26.85
N GLU A 238 55.22 0.21 28.02
CA GLU A 238 55.19 -0.68 29.17
C GLU A 238 54.10 -0.25 30.16
N GLY A 239 53.70 -1.15 31.06
CA GLY A 239 52.77 -0.81 32.15
C GLY A 239 51.35 -0.43 31.73
N LEU A 240 50.87 -0.85 30.55
CA LEU A 240 49.55 -0.48 30.02
C LEU A 240 48.40 -0.90 30.95
N ARG A 241 47.69 0.09 31.50
CA ARG A 241 46.49 -0.07 32.33
C ARG A 241 45.30 0.65 31.69
N LEU A 242 44.14 0.00 31.73
CA LEU A 242 42.88 0.53 31.27
C LEU A 242 41.88 0.40 32.42
N THR A 243 41.33 1.53 32.88
CA THR A 243 40.29 1.57 33.91
C THR A 243 39.08 2.30 33.34
N GLU A 244 37.89 1.71 33.47
CA GLU A 244 36.63 2.32 33.08
C GLU A 244 35.77 2.51 34.34
N ALA A 245 35.58 3.77 34.76
CA ALA A 245 34.79 4.11 35.95
C ALA A 245 34.00 5.41 35.74
N GLY A 246 32.70 5.38 36.05
CA GLY A 246 31.87 6.59 36.04
C GLY A 246 31.72 7.30 34.68
N GLY A 247 31.88 6.58 33.56
CA GLY A 247 31.85 7.18 32.22
C GLY A 247 33.17 7.82 31.79
N VAL A 248 34.24 7.64 32.58
CA VAL A 248 35.60 8.05 32.25
C VAL A 248 36.40 6.81 31.87
N ILE A 249 37.13 6.91 30.75
CA ILE A 249 38.11 5.91 30.31
C ILE A 249 39.49 6.45 30.67
N GLU A 250 40.17 5.80 31.60
CA GLU A 250 41.53 6.13 32.00
C GLU A 250 42.49 5.11 31.37
N ILE A 251 43.49 5.62 30.65
CA ILE A 251 44.51 4.81 29.98
C ILE A 251 45.88 5.30 30.43
N GLU A 252 46.60 4.47 31.18
CA GLU A 252 47.96 4.76 31.65
C GLU A 252 48.95 3.85 30.92
N PHE A 253 50.07 4.39 30.45
CA PHE A 253 51.19 3.62 29.92
C PHE A 253 52.49 4.42 29.99
N GLU A 254 53.61 3.72 30.09
CA GLU A 254 54.95 4.29 30.10
C GLU A 254 55.59 4.12 28.73
N MET A 255 56.14 5.21 28.19
CA MET A 255 56.83 5.17 26.90
C MET A 255 58.30 4.75 27.10
N PRO A 256 58.83 3.82 26.29
CA PRO A 256 60.25 3.51 26.34
C PRO A 256 61.05 4.77 25.97
N ALA A 257 62.10 5.03 26.76
CA ALA A 257 63.00 6.18 26.59
C ALA A 257 63.76 6.17 25.27
#